data_AF-A0A316V4T8-F1
#
_entry.id   AF-A0A316V4T8-F1
#
_cell.length_a   1.000
_cell.length_b   1.000
_cell.length_c   1.000
_cell.angle_alpha   90.00
_cell.angle_beta   90.00
_cell.angle_gamma   90.00
#
_symmetry.space_group_name_H-M   'P 1'
#
loop_
_entity.id
_entity.type
_entity.pdbx_description
1 polymer ?
#
loop_
_entity_poly.entity_id
_entity_poly.type
_entity_poly.pdbx_seq_one_letter_code
_entity_poly.pdbx_strand_id
1 'polypeptide(L)'
;MASSDIASTSYVAARDYKASLPAHDALPYYDDEIDRVGMRAKVERELAAEMKNGGEMATFDESRLPPKIDFFTNNPHLLEQLERIQQFIPPSAIDTHRYRMDDPSDPKDEKAWEEAIANAEAQLMHSDIRSTNLELLKKFGSNQWRLHNFQQEAFVRAFTQEGERIKSQSDNINRTRKAEQTQAGEELSRLNKRWAELLNRSLSVELANVVAQGDIEELQARKAKLQKRLAELDSSA
;
A
#
# COMPACT_ATOMS: atom_id res chain seq x y z
N MET A 1 -34.00 -12.75 30.07
CA MET A 1 -32.53 -12.84 30.06
C MET A 1 -32.15 -13.91 29.04
N ALA A 2 -32.03 -13.52 27.77
CA ALA A 2 -31.54 -14.38 26.71
C ALA A 2 -30.59 -13.51 25.88
N SER A 3 -29.34 -13.94 25.84
CA SER A 3 -28.22 -13.27 25.20
C SER A 3 -28.56 -13.02 23.73
N SER A 4 -28.56 -11.76 23.32
CA SER A 4 -28.53 -11.38 21.91
C SER A 4 -27.09 -11.02 21.58
N ASP A 5 -26.24 -12.06 21.51
CA ASP A 5 -25.00 -12.02 20.77
C ASP A 5 -25.35 -11.99 19.27
N ILE A 6 -25.93 -10.87 18.85
CA ILE A 6 -26.12 -10.53 17.45
C ILE A 6 -24.72 -10.26 16.92
N ALA A 7 -24.18 -11.28 16.26
CA ALA A 7 -23.16 -11.18 15.25
C ALA A 7 -22.20 -10.00 15.48
N SER A 8 -21.21 -10.22 16.34
CA SER A 8 -19.88 -9.70 16.09
C SER A 8 -19.52 -10.12 14.67
N THR A 9 -19.91 -9.28 13.71
CA THR A 9 -19.36 -9.26 12.37
C THR A 9 -17.88 -9.36 12.60
N SER A 10 -17.29 -10.45 12.14
CA SER A 10 -15.86 -10.61 12.08
C SER A 10 -15.34 -9.52 11.15
N TYR A 11 -15.25 -8.30 11.66
CA TYR A 11 -14.12 -7.45 11.40
C TYR A 11 -12.97 -8.37 11.75
N VAL A 12 -12.42 -9.04 10.74
CA VAL A 12 -11.11 -9.65 10.82
C VAL A 12 -10.28 -8.47 11.26
N ALA A 13 -10.09 -8.34 12.58
CA ALA A 13 -9.27 -7.32 13.18
C ALA A 13 -8.04 -7.36 12.31
N ALA A 14 -7.83 -6.29 11.53
CA ALA A 14 -6.71 -6.20 10.62
C ALA A 14 -5.53 -6.58 11.48
N ARG A 15 -5.05 -7.82 11.34
CA ARG A 15 -3.99 -8.31 12.21
C ARG A 15 -2.87 -7.39 11.81
N ASP A 16 -2.50 -6.49 12.72
CA ASP A 16 -1.53 -5.43 12.49
C ASP A 16 -0.22 -6.08 12.09
N TYR A 17 -0.10 -6.34 10.80
CA TYR A 17 0.97 -7.08 10.21
C TYR A 17 2.07 -6.06 9.98
N LYS A 18 3.08 -6.10 10.85
CA LYS A 18 4.22 -5.18 10.81
C LYS A 18 5.38 -5.89 10.12
N ALA A 19 5.56 -5.60 8.83
CA ALA A 19 6.80 -5.93 8.15
C ALA A 19 7.88 -4.91 8.54
N SER A 20 9.02 -5.40 9.04
CA SER A 20 10.21 -4.57 9.20
C SER A 20 10.87 -4.42 7.83
N LEU A 21 10.68 -3.26 7.21
CA LEU A 21 11.35 -2.92 5.97
C LEU A 21 12.69 -2.23 6.29
N PRO A 22 13.78 -2.56 5.58
CA PRO A 22 15.04 -1.84 5.74
C PRO A 22 14.81 -0.36 5.42
N ALA A 23 15.39 0.52 6.24
CA ALA A 23 15.33 1.96 6.02
C ALA A 23 16.18 2.31 4.78
N HIS A 24 15.53 2.86 3.76
CA HIS A 24 16.20 3.37 2.57
C HIS A 24 16.33 4.88 2.65
N ASP A 25 17.54 5.40 2.44
CA ASP A 25 17.85 6.82 2.45
C ASP A 25 17.71 7.40 1.03
N ALA A 26 16.48 7.70 0.64
CA ALA A 26 16.15 8.39 -0.60
C ALA A 26 15.25 9.58 -0.27
N LEU A 27 15.40 10.70 -0.98
CA LEU A 27 14.69 11.95 -0.70
C LEU A 27 13.70 12.31 -1.83
N PRO A 28 12.53 11.64 -1.93
CA PRO A 28 11.54 11.89 -2.99
C PRO A 28 11.10 13.35 -3.20
N TYR A 29 11.08 14.17 -2.14
CA TYR A 29 10.68 15.57 -2.24
C TYR A 29 11.81 16.52 -2.69
N TYR A 30 13.06 16.03 -2.78
CA TYR A 30 14.23 16.82 -3.17
C TYR A 30 14.90 16.29 -4.44
N ASP A 31 14.92 14.97 -4.63
CA ASP A 31 15.57 14.29 -5.75
C ASP A 31 14.69 14.28 -7.02
N ASP A 32 14.77 15.34 -7.83
CA ASP A 32 14.05 15.46 -9.11
C ASP A 32 14.67 14.62 -10.27
N GLU A 33 15.73 13.86 -9.99
CA GLU A 33 16.52 13.19 -11.05
C GLU A 33 15.77 12.05 -11.73
N ILE A 34 14.88 11.38 -11.00
CA ILE A 34 14.06 10.29 -11.54
C ILE A 34 13.01 10.77 -12.54
N ASP A 35 12.59 12.03 -12.43
CA ASP A 35 11.60 12.64 -13.32
C ASP A 35 12.23 13.17 -14.62
N ARG A 36 13.56 13.15 -14.73
CA ARG A 36 14.26 13.44 -15.99
C ARG A 36 13.95 12.37 -17.04
N VAL A 37 13.75 12.80 -18.28
CA VAL A 37 13.40 11.93 -19.41
C VAL A 37 14.43 10.81 -19.57
N GLY A 38 13.96 9.56 -19.59
CA GLY A 38 14.79 8.37 -19.82
C GLY A 38 15.47 7.77 -18.58
N MET A 39 15.48 8.47 -17.43
CA MET A 39 16.08 7.94 -16.19
C MET A 39 15.30 6.73 -15.65
N ARG A 40 13.97 6.80 -15.61
CA ARG A 40 13.12 5.66 -15.20
C ARG A 40 13.38 4.41 -16.05
N ALA A 41 13.43 4.57 -17.37
CA ALA A 41 13.69 3.46 -18.29
C ALA A 41 15.11 2.88 -18.14
N LYS A 42 16.10 3.71 -17.78
CA LYS A 42 17.45 3.24 -17.44
C LYS A 42 17.42 2.42 -16.14
N VAL A 43 16.82 2.95 -15.08
CA VAL A 43 16.70 2.26 -13.78
C VAL A 43 15.96 0.93 -13.94
N GLU A 44 14.86 0.91 -14.68
CA GLU A 44 14.09 -0.32 -14.93
C GLU A 44 14.90 -1.36 -15.71
N ARG A 45 15.73 -0.94 -16.67
CA ARG A 45 16.62 -1.84 -17.40
C ARG A 45 17.69 -2.45 -16.50
N GLU A 46 18.31 -1.65 -15.64
CA GLU A 46 19.30 -2.16 -14.67
C GLU A 46 18.63 -3.11 -13.67
N LEU A 47 17.44 -2.77 -13.18
CA LEU A 47 16.66 -3.65 -12.32
C LEU A 47 16.33 -4.98 -13.01
N ALA A 48 15.92 -4.96 -14.28
CA ALA A 48 15.65 -6.17 -15.05
C ALA A 48 16.92 -7.02 -15.28
N ALA A 49 18.08 -6.37 -15.47
CA ALA A 49 19.37 -7.07 -15.59
C ALA A 49 19.77 -7.73 -14.25
N GLU A 50 19.61 -7.02 -13.13
CA GLU A 50 19.82 -7.54 -11.78
C GLU A 50 18.83 -8.66 -11.44
N MET A 51 17.56 -8.55 -11.83
CA MET A 51 16.57 -9.63 -11.64
C MET A 51 16.87 -10.86 -12.49
N LYS A 52 17.56 -10.71 -13.62
CA LYS A 52 17.97 -11.82 -14.49
C LYS A 52 19.25 -12.51 -14.00
N ASN A 53 20.18 -11.73 -13.42
CA ASN A 53 21.47 -12.21 -12.92
C ASN A 53 21.40 -12.66 -11.46
N GLY A 54 20.54 -12.03 -10.66
CA GLY A 54 20.20 -12.48 -9.32
C GLY A 54 19.47 -13.80 -9.42
N GLY A 55 20.03 -14.86 -8.84
CA GLY A 55 19.31 -16.12 -8.64
C GLY A 55 18.05 -15.91 -7.78
N GLU A 56 17.29 -16.98 -7.54
CA GLU A 56 16.16 -16.97 -6.60
C GLU A 56 16.54 -16.15 -5.36
N MET A 57 15.91 -14.98 -5.17
CA MET A 57 16.20 -14.10 -4.05
C MET A 57 16.27 -14.97 -2.79
N ALA A 58 17.41 -14.96 -2.10
CA ALA A 58 17.66 -15.74 -0.87
C ALA A 58 16.73 -15.33 0.32
N THR A 59 15.66 -14.59 0.04
CA THR A 59 14.79 -13.91 0.98
C THR A 59 13.34 -13.90 0.47
N PHE A 60 12.80 -15.04 0.02
CA PHE A 60 11.36 -15.27 0.19
C PHE A 60 11.12 -15.58 1.67
N ASP A 61 11.41 -14.59 2.52
CA ASP A 61 11.13 -14.67 3.94
C ASP A 61 9.62 -14.54 4.09
N GLU A 62 8.93 -15.65 4.30
CA GLU A 62 7.48 -15.71 4.52
C GLU A 62 7.05 -14.76 5.65
N SER A 63 7.97 -14.33 6.53
CA SER A 63 7.73 -13.30 7.53
C SER A 63 7.30 -11.95 6.94
N ARG A 64 7.63 -11.66 5.66
CA ARG A 64 7.26 -10.45 4.91
C ARG A 64 5.86 -10.53 4.27
N LEU A 65 5.27 -11.70 4.23
CA LEU A 65 3.92 -11.90 3.73
C LEU A 65 2.93 -11.94 4.90
N PRO A 66 1.71 -11.43 4.72
CA PRO A 66 0.68 -11.64 5.71
C PRO A 66 0.44 -13.15 5.88
N PRO A 67 0.12 -13.61 7.11
CA PRO A 67 -0.18 -15.01 7.34
C PRO A 67 -1.35 -15.44 6.45
N LYS A 68 -1.32 -16.69 5.97
CA LYS A 68 -2.44 -17.26 5.21
C LYS A 68 -3.72 -17.14 6.05
N ILE A 69 -4.75 -16.59 5.43
CA ILE A 69 -6.05 -16.41 6.07
C ILE A 69 -6.88 -17.65 5.78
N ASP A 70 -7.18 -18.40 6.83
CA ASP A 70 -8.14 -19.50 6.74
C ASP A 70 -9.55 -18.91 6.75
N PHE A 71 -10.26 -19.05 5.63
CA PHE A 71 -11.63 -18.56 5.51
C PHE A 71 -12.60 -19.50 6.24
N PHE A 72 -13.57 -18.92 6.96
CA PHE A 72 -14.72 -19.64 7.53
C PHE A 72 -14.40 -20.79 8.49
N THR A 73 -13.32 -20.70 9.29
CA THR A 73 -12.94 -21.74 10.28
C THR A 73 -14.10 -22.15 11.22
N ASN A 74 -14.97 -21.21 11.56
CA ASN A 74 -16.09 -21.45 12.49
C ASN A 74 -17.36 -21.98 11.79
N ASN A 75 -17.43 -21.97 10.46
CA ASN A 75 -18.64 -22.25 9.69
C ASN A 75 -18.34 -23.20 8.52
N PRO A 76 -18.40 -24.53 8.73
CA PRO A 76 -18.05 -25.51 7.70
C PRO A 76 -18.96 -25.42 6.47
N HIS A 77 -20.25 -25.06 6.64
CA HIS A 77 -21.17 -24.87 5.52
C HIS A 77 -20.73 -23.75 4.57
N LEU A 78 -20.14 -22.66 5.07
CA LEU A 78 -19.65 -21.58 4.21
C LEU A 78 -18.39 -21.98 3.46
N LEU A 79 -17.55 -22.82 4.06
CA LEU A 79 -16.38 -23.40 3.41
C LEU A 79 -16.80 -24.33 2.25
N GLU A 80 -17.81 -25.18 2.46
CA GLU A 80 -18.39 -26.02 1.39
C GLU A 80 -18.96 -25.17 0.24
N GLN A 81 -19.64 -24.05 0.55
CA GLN A 81 -20.11 -23.15 -0.51
C GLN A 81 -18.96 -22.48 -1.28
N LEU A 82 -17.86 -22.14 -0.58
CA LEU A 82 -16.66 -21.58 -1.21
C LEU A 82 -16.02 -22.61 -2.15
N GLU A 83 -15.86 -23.86 -1.71
CA GLU A 83 -15.37 -24.96 -2.53
C GLU A 83 -16.27 -25.20 -3.76
N ARG A 84 -17.59 -25.17 -3.58
CA ARG A 84 -18.56 -25.25 -4.68
C ARG A 84 -18.36 -24.14 -5.71
N ILE A 85 -18.16 -22.89 -5.24
CA ILE A 85 -17.91 -21.74 -6.11
C ILE A 85 -16.58 -21.89 -6.84
N GLN A 86 -15.53 -22.38 -6.18
CA GLN A 86 -14.24 -22.67 -6.81
C GLN A 86 -14.36 -23.72 -7.91
N GLN A 87 -15.26 -24.69 -7.75
CA GLN A 87 -15.59 -25.70 -8.76
C GLN A 87 -16.57 -25.21 -9.82
N PHE A 88 -17.00 -23.94 -9.77
CA PHE A 88 -17.98 -23.34 -10.67
C PHE A 88 -19.33 -24.08 -10.73
N ILE A 89 -19.72 -24.77 -9.64
CA ILE A 89 -21.01 -25.46 -9.57
C ILE A 89 -22.08 -24.42 -9.18
N PRO A 90 -23.12 -24.21 -10.00
CA PRO A 90 -24.18 -23.27 -9.68
C PRO A 90 -24.96 -23.72 -8.43
N PRO A 91 -25.50 -22.78 -7.63
CA PRO A 91 -26.33 -23.14 -6.50
C PRO A 91 -27.60 -23.87 -6.94
N SER A 92 -28.14 -24.73 -6.08
CA SER A 92 -29.49 -25.25 -6.27
C SER A 92 -30.48 -24.09 -6.28
N ALA A 93 -31.39 -24.09 -7.26
CA ALA A 93 -32.45 -23.09 -7.31
C ALA A 93 -33.30 -23.18 -6.05
N ILE A 94 -33.66 -22.02 -5.49
CA ILE A 94 -34.65 -21.96 -4.41
C ILE A 94 -35.96 -22.52 -4.96
N ASP A 95 -36.56 -23.47 -4.24
CA ASP A 95 -37.85 -24.01 -4.62
C ASP A 95 -38.92 -22.91 -4.52
N THR A 96 -39.49 -22.54 -5.67
CA THR A 96 -40.55 -21.53 -5.76
C THR A 96 -41.95 -22.15 -5.81
N HIS A 97 -42.07 -23.47 -5.96
CA HIS A 97 -43.37 -24.14 -6.02
C HIS A 97 -44.12 -24.04 -4.70
N ARG A 98 -43.39 -24.05 -3.58
CA ARG A 98 -43.98 -23.81 -2.25
C ARG A 98 -44.73 -22.49 -2.11
N TYR A 99 -44.41 -21.47 -2.91
CA TYR A 99 -45.04 -20.14 -2.82
C TYR A 99 -46.07 -19.90 -3.93
N ARG A 100 -46.28 -20.88 -4.80
CA ARG A 100 -47.27 -20.83 -5.87
C ARG A 100 -48.43 -21.73 -5.49
N MET A 101 -49.64 -21.27 -5.78
CA MET A 101 -50.83 -22.12 -5.74
C MET A 101 -50.93 -22.80 -7.11
N ASP A 102 -50.09 -23.81 -7.32
CA ASP A 102 -50.11 -24.60 -8.55
C ASP A 102 -51.23 -25.65 -8.45
N ASP A 103 -51.90 -25.92 -9.58
CA ASP A 103 -52.87 -27.01 -9.68
C ASP A 103 -52.18 -28.37 -9.46
N PRO A 104 -52.90 -29.39 -8.94
CA PRO A 104 -52.33 -30.72 -8.74
C PRO A 104 -51.76 -31.29 -10.05
N SER A 105 -50.58 -31.92 -9.96
CA SER A 105 -49.85 -32.42 -11.13
C SER A 105 -50.62 -33.46 -11.94
N ASP A 106 -51.44 -34.29 -11.28
CA ASP A 106 -52.39 -35.21 -11.92
C ASP A 106 -53.75 -35.13 -11.20
N PRO A 107 -54.82 -34.68 -11.89
CA PRO A 107 -56.16 -34.62 -11.32
C PRO A 107 -56.74 -35.96 -10.86
N LYS A 108 -56.15 -37.10 -11.25
CA LYS A 108 -56.61 -38.44 -10.87
C LYS A 108 -55.86 -39.05 -9.69
N ASP A 109 -54.77 -38.43 -9.24
CA ASP A 109 -53.97 -38.93 -8.12
C ASP A 109 -54.38 -38.26 -6.81
N GLU A 110 -54.84 -39.06 -5.84
CA GLU A 110 -55.29 -38.59 -4.53
C GLU A 110 -54.15 -37.88 -3.76
N LYS A 111 -52.92 -38.36 -3.89
CA LYS A 111 -51.76 -37.76 -3.20
C LYS A 111 -51.41 -36.37 -3.73
N ALA A 112 -51.53 -36.16 -5.04
CA ALA A 112 -51.30 -34.85 -5.65
C ALA A 112 -52.32 -33.81 -5.15
N TRP A 113 -53.56 -34.24 -4.86
CA TRP A 113 -54.58 -33.39 -4.25
C TRP A 113 -54.29 -33.10 -2.78
N GLU A 114 -53.86 -34.09 -1.99
CA GLU A 114 -53.46 -33.87 -0.58
C GLU A 114 -52.31 -32.86 -0.47
N GLU A 115 -51.29 -32.98 -1.33
CA GLU A 115 -50.16 -32.04 -1.38
C GLU A 115 -50.60 -30.63 -1.79
N ALA A 116 -51.49 -30.51 -2.79
CA ALA A 116 -52.03 -29.22 -3.23
C ALA A 116 -52.88 -28.54 -2.13
N ILE A 117 -53.68 -29.32 -1.39
CA ILE A 117 -54.48 -28.82 -0.25
C ILE A 117 -53.57 -28.36 0.88
N ALA A 118 -52.57 -29.16 1.26
CA ALA A 118 -51.60 -28.78 2.30
C ALA A 118 -50.83 -27.50 1.93
N ASN A 119 -50.47 -27.33 0.65
CA ASN A 119 -49.85 -26.10 0.16
C ASN A 119 -50.84 -24.92 0.24
N ALA A 120 -52.10 -25.09 -0.17
CA ALA A 120 -53.12 -24.05 -0.08
C ALA A 120 -53.39 -23.60 1.37
N GLU A 121 -53.45 -24.53 2.31
CA GLU A 121 -53.57 -24.25 3.74
C GLU A 121 -52.36 -23.46 4.25
N ALA A 122 -51.14 -23.88 3.89
CA ALA A 122 -49.92 -23.14 4.23
C ALA A 122 -49.93 -21.71 3.65
N GLN A 123 -50.42 -21.52 2.42
CA GLN A 123 -50.54 -20.20 1.81
C GLN A 123 -51.57 -19.31 2.51
N LEU A 124 -52.71 -19.88 2.93
CA LEU A 124 -53.70 -19.15 3.72
C LEU A 124 -53.09 -18.64 5.02
N MET A 125 -52.37 -19.49 5.74
CA MET A 125 -51.68 -19.13 6.98
C MET A 125 -50.60 -18.05 6.73
N HIS A 126 -49.83 -18.17 5.66
CA HIS A 126 -48.86 -17.14 5.26
C HIS A 126 -49.53 -15.80 4.92
N SER A 127 -50.71 -15.81 4.28
CA SER A 127 -51.47 -14.60 3.97
C SER A 127 -51.96 -13.90 5.24
N ASP A 128 -52.42 -14.66 6.24
CA ASP A 128 -52.85 -14.09 7.52
C ASP A 128 -51.67 -13.46 8.29
N ILE A 129 -50.53 -14.16 8.37
CA ILE A 129 -49.29 -13.62 8.93
C ILE A 129 -48.83 -12.38 8.16
N ARG A 130 -48.94 -12.37 6.83
CA ARG A 130 -48.60 -11.20 6.01
C ARG A 130 -49.52 -10.03 6.32
N SER A 131 -50.82 -10.27 6.49
CA SER A 131 -51.80 -9.22 6.85
C SER A 131 -51.43 -8.58 8.18
N THR A 132 -51.19 -9.38 9.22
CA THR A 132 -50.79 -8.89 10.54
C THR A 132 -49.46 -8.12 10.50
N ASN A 133 -48.46 -8.62 9.76
CA ASN A 133 -47.19 -7.92 9.55
C ASN A 133 -47.35 -6.58 8.82
N LEU A 134 -48.24 -6.51 7.80
CA LEU A 134 -48.52 -5.27 7.09
C LEU A 134 -49.25 -4.25 7.98
N GLU A 135 -50.13 -4.70 8.88
CA GLU A 135 -50.75 -3.81 9.87
C GLU A 135 -49.72 -3.24 10.84
N LEU A 136 -48.77 -4.06 11.31
CA LEU A 136 -47.67 -3.59 12.15
C LEU A 136 -46.78 -2.59 11.40
N LEU A 137 -46.44 -2.89 10.14
CA LEU A 137 -45.66 -2.00 9.29
C LEU A 137 -46.39 -0.67 9.03
N LYS A 138 -47.71 -0.70 8.81
CA LYS A 138 -48.51 0.52 8.64
C LYS A 138 -48.50 1.39 9.89
N LYS A 139 -48.54 0.78 11.08
CA LYS A 139 -48.53 1.49 12.37
C LYS A 139 -47.15 2.06 12.72
N PHE A 140 -46.09 1.28 12.56
CA PHE A 140 -44.75 1.63 13.08
C PHE A 140 -43.69 1.91 12.00
N GLY A 141 -43.91 1.49 10.76
CA GLY A 141 -42.91 1.50 9.70
C GLY A 141 -42.38 2.90 9.38
N SER A 142 -43.26 3.90 9.29
CA SER A 142 -42.81 5.29 9.00
C SER A 142 -41.88 5.84 10.09
N ASN A 143 -42.21 5.60 11.37
CA ASN A 143 -41.41 6.09 12.49
C ASN A 143 -40.09 5.33 12.60
N GLN A 144 -40.12 4.00 12.42
CA GLN A 144 -38.90 3.18 12.41
C GLN A 144 -37.98 3.57 11.26
N TRP A 145 -38.51 3.84 10.07
CA TRP A 145 -37.70 4.25 8.92
C TRP A 145 -37.02 5.60 9.14
N ARG A 146 -37.74 6.56 9.75
CA ARG A 146 -37.14 7.86 10.12
C ARG A 146 -36.03 7.72 11.16
N LEU A 147 -36.22 6.86 12.16
CA LEU A 147 -35.20 6.59 13.17
C LEU A 147 -33.97 5.92 12.54
N HIS A 148 -34.20 4.92 11.68
CA HIS A 148 -33.13 4.25 10.95
C HIS A 148 -32.35 5.22 10.05
N ASN A 149 -33.04 6.10 9.33
CA ASN A 149 -32.39 7.13 8.53
C ASN A 149 -31.56 8.10 9.39
N PHE A 150 -32.08 8.54 10.55
CA PHE A 150 -31.31 9.34 11.50
C PHE A 150 -30.04 8.63 12.00
N GLN A 151 -30.12 7.34 12.31
CA GLN A 151 -28.97 6.53 12.69
C GLN A 151 -27.95 6.40 11.54
N GLN A 152 -28.43 6.18 10.31
CA GLN A 152 -27.58 6.14 9.12
C GLN A 152 -26.87 7.48 8.88
N GLU A 153 -27.56 8.61 9.02
CA GLU A 153 -26.94 9.93 8.93
C GLU A 153 -25.86 10.13 10.00
N ALA A 154 -26.09 9.66 11.23
CA ALA A 154 -25.09 9.71 12.29
C ALA A 154 -23.85 8.86 11.95
N PHE A 155 -24.03 7.66 11.39
CA PHE A 155 -22.93 6.82 10.94
C PHE A 155 -22.15 7.47 9.79
N VAL A 156 -22.83 8.03 8.79
CA VAL A 156 -22.18 8.74 7.68
C VAL A 156 -21.33 9.90 8.20
N ARG A 157 -21.86 10.68 9.16
CA ARG A 157 -21.10 11.78 9.80
C ARG A 157 -19.87 11.25 10.53
N ALA A 158 -20.01 10.18 11.30
CA ALA A 158 -18.90 9.57 12.03
C ALA A 158 -17.79 9.06 11.08
N PHE A 159 -18.16 8.33 10.01
CA PHE A 159 -17.20 7.84 9.02
C PHE A 159 -16.54 8.97 8.22
N THR A 160 -17.30 10.03 7.90
CA THR A 160 -16.73 11.20 7.20
C THR A 160 -15.71 11.91 8.08
N GLN A 161 -16.05 12.14 9.36
CA GLN A 161 -15.15 12.75 10.34
C GLN A 161 -13.88 11.90 10.53
N GLU A 162 -14.02 10.58 10.61
CA GLU A 162 -12.88 9.68 10.75
C GLU A 162 -12.00 9.68 9.49
N GLY A 163 -12.61 9.73 8.31
CA GLY A 163 -11.90 9.89 7.03
C GLY A 163 -11.11 11.19 6.97
N GLU A 164 -11.72 12.31 7.38
CA GLU A 164 -11.04 13.62 7.48
C GLU A 164 -9.90 13.60 8.51
N ARG A 165 -10.10 12.93 9.65
CA ARG A 165 -9.08 12.75 10.68
C ARG A 165 -7.88 11.99 10.13
N ILE A 166 -8.07 10.85 9.48
CA ILE A 166 -6.98 10.07 8.89
C ILE A 166 -6.28 10.85 7.77
N LYS A 167 -7.04 11.56 6.93
CA LYS A 167 -6.48 12.42 5.87
C LYS A 167 -5.59 13.51 6.46
N SER A 168 -6.07 14.23 7.48
CA SER A 168 -5.27 15.28 8.13
C SER A 168 -4.01 14.73 8.80
N GLN A 169 -4.06 13.53 9.39
CA GLN A 169 -2.88 12.84 9.91
C GLN A 169 -1.87 12.51 8.80
N SER A 170 -2.34 11.96 7.68
CA SER A 170 -1.49 11.67 6.51
C SER A 170 -0.86 12.94 5.95
N ASP A 171 -1.65 14.01 5.80
CA ASP A 171 -1.17 15.31 5.33
C ASP A 171 -0.13 15.90 6.28
N ASN A 172 -0.33 15.78 7.59
CA ASN A 172 0.66 16.23 8.58
C ASN A 172 1.98 15.46 8.46
N ILE A 173 1.92 14.12 8.34
CA ILE A 173 3.10 13.29 8.13
C ILE A 173 3.82 13.68 6.83
N ASN A 174 3.08 13.88 5.74
CA ASN A 174 3.65 14.29 4.46
C ASN A 174 4.30 15.67 4.53
N ARG A 175 3.70 16.62 5.25
CA ARG A 175 4.27 17.95 5.50
C ARG A 175 5.56 17.88 6.29
N THR A 176 5.58 17.13 7.40
CA THR A 176 6.80 16.91 8.20
C THR A 176 7.89 16.25 7.38
N ARG A 177 7.57 15.17 6.65
CA ARG A 177 8.51 14.48 5.76
C ARG A 177 9.09 15.41 4.71
N LYS A 178 8.26 16.26 4.09
CA LYS A 178 8.74 17.24 3.10
C LYS A 178 9.70 18.24 3.73
N ALA A 179 9.40 18.76 4.92
CA ALA A 179 10.28 19.70 5.62
C ALA A 179 11.64 19.07 5.96
N GLU A 180 11.63 17.86 6.54
CA GLU A 180 12.84 17.10 6.87
C GLU A 180 13.69 16.80 5.64
N GLN A 181 13.08 16.31 4.55
CA GLN A 181 13.80 15.99 3.32
C GLN A 181 14.37 17.24 2.63
N THR A 182 13.63 18.35 2.64
CA THR A 182 14.12 19.62 2.06
C THR A 182 15.32 20.14 2.84
N GLN A 183 15.26 20.11 4.17
CA GLN A 183 16.39 20.51 5.03
C GLN A 183 17.61 19.62 4.81
N ALA A 184 17.43 18.29 4.82
CA ALA A 184 18.51 17.35 4.56
C ALA A 184 19.13 17.55 3.17
N GLY A 185 18.31 17.76 2.14
CA GLY A 185 18.77 18.07 0.78
C GLY A 185 19.58 19.35 0.68
N GLU A 186 19.15 20.43 1.36
CA GLU A 186 19.92 21.67 1.45
C GLU A 186 21.28 21.49 2.14
N GLU A 187 21.33 20.69 3.21
CA GLU A 187 22.58 20.37 3.90
C GLU A 187 23.53 19.55 3.01
N LEU A 188 23.01 18.57 2.28
CA LEU A 188 23.76 17.80 1.29
C LEU A 188 24.30 18.70 0.16
N SER A 189 23.48 19.60 -0.36
CA SER A 189 23.91 20.57 -1.38
C SER A 189 25.04 21.48 -0.87
N ARG A 190 24.93 21.96 0.37
CA ARG A 190 25.99 22.76 1.01
C ARG A 190 27.27 21.95 1.19
N LEU A 191 27.17 20.70 1.64
CA LEU A 191 28.33 19.83 1.82
C LEU A 191 28.99 19.50 0.48
N ASN A 192 28.20 19.27 -0.57
CA ASN A 192 28.71 19.02 -1.91
C ASN A 192 29.47 20.23 -2.49
N LYS A 193 28.93 21.45 -2.30
CA LYS A 193 29.62 22.69 -2.68
C LYS A 193 30.95 22.84 -1.95
N ARG A 194 30.95 22.65 -0.63
CA ARG A 194 32.17 22.71 0.19
C ARG A 194 33.19 21.64 -0.23
N TRP A 195 32.72 20.44 -0.56
CA TRP A 195 33.58 19.38 -1.08
C TRP A 195 34.22 19.78 -2.41
N ALA A 196 33.45 20.31 -3.36
CA ALA A 196 33.98 20.80 -4.64
C ALA A 196 34.98 21.95 -4.47
N GLU A 197 34.72 22.89 -3.56
CA GLU A 197 35.64 23.97 -3.21
C GLU A 197 36.95 23.44 -2.61
N LEU A 198 36.88 22.48 -1.68
CA LEU A 198 38.05 21.85 -1.08
C LEU A 198 38.88 21.07 -2.12
N LEU A 199 38.20 20.36 -3.02
CA LEU A 199 38.84 19.65 -4.12
C LEU A 199 39.58 20.62 -5.05
N ASN A 200 38.91 21.71 -5.46
CA ASN A 200 39.52 22.74 -6.29
C ASN A 200 40.70 23.43 -5.59
N ARG A 201 40.57 23.71 -4.29
CA ARG A 201 41.66 24.28 -3.49
C ARG A 201 42.85 23.32 -3.39
N SER A 202 42.61 22.04 -3.13
CA SER A 202 43.66 21.03 -3.08
C SER A 202 44.38 20.94 -4.42
N LEU A 203 43.63 20.89 -5.53
CA LEU A 203 44.20 20.87 -6.87
C LEU A 203 45.01 22.13 -7.18
N SER A 204 44.53 23.31 -6.78
CA SER A 204 45.25 24.57 -6.95
C SER A 204 46.55 24.61 -6.16
N VAL A 205 46.59 24.02 -4.96
CA VAL A 205 47.81 23.93 -4.14
C VAL A 205 48.80 22.95 -4.78
N GLU A 206 48.34 21.79 -5.23
CA GLU A 206 49.21 20.83 -5.94
C GLU A 206 49.82 21.43 -7.20
N LEU A 207 49.01 22.16 -7.98
CA LEU A 207 49.49 22.85 -9.17
C LEU A 207 50.53 23.93 -8.82
N ALA A 208 50.28 24.73 -7.78
CA ALA A 208 51.22 25.74 -7.31
C ALA A 208 52.54 25.12 -6.82
N ASN A 209 52.50 23.97 -6.14
CA ASN A 209 53.69 23.25 -5.72
C ASN A 209 54.51 22.76 -6.92
N VAL A 210 53.87 22.20 -7.95
CA VAL A 210 54.54 21.76 -9.18
C VAL A 210 55.22 22.94 -9.89
N VAL A 211 54.53 24.08 -10.01
CA VAL A 211 55.11 25.29 -10.62
C VAL A 211 56.29 25.80 -9.80
N ALA A 212 56.12 25.94 -8.48
CA ALA A 212 57.20 26.40 -7.59
C ALA A 212 58.42 25.46 -7.63
N GLN A 213 58.20 24.16 -7.76
CA GLN A 213 59.27 23.19 -7.90
C GLN A 213 60.03 23.35 -9.23
N GLY A 214 59.31 23.59 -10.33
CA GLY A 214 59.93 23.94 -11.61
C GLY A 214 60.77 25.23 -11.53
N ASP A 215 60.24 26.27 -10.87
CA ASP A 215 60.97 27.53 -10.66
C ASP A 215 62.24 27.33 -9.82
N ILE A 216 62.17 26.48 -8.78
CA ILE A 216 63.34 26.12 -7.95
C ILE A 216 64.39 25.41 -8.79
N GLU A 217 64.00 24.46 -9.63
CA GLU A 217 64.91 23.74 -10.52
C GLU A 217 65.60 24.69 -11.52
N GLU A 218 64.86 25.64 -12.11
CA GLU A 218 65.42 26.66 -13.00
C GLU A 218 66.44 27.56 -12.28
N LEU A 219 66.07 28.05 -11.09
CA LEU A 219 66.95 28.89 -10.28
C LEU A 219 68.22 28.14 -9.83
N GLN A 220 68.11 26.87 -9.47
CA GLN A 220 69.26 26.01 -9.16
C GLN A 220 70.16 25.82 -10.37
N ALA A 221 69.61 25.57 -11.55
CA ALA A 221 70.37 25.47 -12.79
C ALA A 221 71.11 26.78 -13.12
N ARG A 222 70.44 27.93 -12.92
CA ARG A 222 71.05 29.26 -13.14
C ARG A 222 72.16 29.54 -12.13
N LYS A 223 71.97 29.21 -10.86
CA LYS A 223 73.01 29.31 -9.81
C LYS A 223 74.23 28.45 -10.17
N ALA A 224 74.02 27.20 -10.58
CA ALA A 224 75.10 26.30 -10.98
C ALA A 224 75.90 26.84 -12.18
N LYS A 225 75.22 27.41 -13.18
CA LYS A 225 75.89 28.09 -14.32
C LYS A 225 76.73 29.28 -13.87
N LEU A 226 76.19 30.13 -12.99
CA LEU A 226 76.92 31.28 -12.47
C LEU A 226 78.11 30.87 -11.59
N GLN A 227 77.98 29.84 -10.77
CA GLN A 227 79.07 29.30 -9.97
C GLN A 227 80.20 28.73 -10.83
N LYS A 228 79.86 28.01 -11.91
CA LYS A 228 80.87 27.58 -12.90
C LYS A 228 81.59 28.76 -13.52
N ARG A 229 80.85 29.79 -13.95
CA ARG A 229 81.42 31.00 -14.54
C ARG A 229 82.31 31.78 -13.57
N LEU A 230 81.96 31.80 -12.28
CA LEU A 230 82.78 32.41 -11.24
C LEU A 230 84.09 31.62 -11.03
N ALA A 231 84.00 30.29 -10.96
CA ALA A 231 85.18 29.42 -10.86
C ALA A 231 86.11 29.54 -12.08
N GLU A 232 85.56 29.71 -13.28
CA GLU A 232 86.34 29.98 -14.50
C GLU A 232 87.09 31.32 -14.42
N LEU A 233 86.44 32.37 -13.90
CA LEU A 233 87.05 33.70 -13.68
C LEU A 233 88.13 33.66 -12.60
N ASP A 234 87.89 32.99 -11.47
CA ASP A 234 88.86 32.82 -10.39
C ASP A 234 90.07 31.97 -10.81
N SER A 235 89.92 31.08 -11.81
CA SER A 235 91.03 30.30 -12.39
C SER A 235 91.83 31.05 -13.48
N SER A 236 91.31 32.16 -13.98
CA SER A 236 91.94 32.99 -15.03
C SER A 236 92.63 34.26 -14.48
N ALA A 237 92.60 34.46 -13.15
CA ALA A 237 93.31 35.51 -12.42
C ALA A 237 94.54 34.95 -11.70
#